data_AF-A0A0X3BJS1-F1
#
_entry.id   AF-A0A0X3BJS1-F1
#
_cell.length_a   1.000
_cell.length_b   1.000
_cell.length_c   1.000
_cell.angle_alpha   90.00
_cell.angle_beta   90.00
_cell.angle_gamma   90.00
#
_symmetry.space_group_name_H-M   'P 1'
#
loop_
_entity.id
_entity.type
_entity.pdbx_description
1 polymer ?
#
loop_
_entity_poly.entity_id
_entity_poly.type
_entity_poly.pdbx_seq_one_letter_code
_entity_poly.pdbx_strand_id
1 'polypeptide(L)'
;MHEKDIDIMRRARNIDGLIRALADPDEIIRRAAAEALGSVGDERAMEPLERLKFTDADAEVRRAASLAHAQVAGRLAEKKDVEGMHLSA
;
A
#
# COMPACT_ATOMS: atom_id res chain seq x y z
N MET A 1 12.14 12.53 -5.27
CA MET A 1 11.59 12.37 -3.90
C MET A 1 12.66 11.68 -3.07
N HIS A 2 12.72 11.87 -1.75
CA HIS A 2 13.62 11.08 -0.90
C HIS A 2 12.85 10.01 -0.14
N GLU A 3 13.50 8.91 0.22
CA GLU A 3 12.90 7.83 1.00
C GLU A 3 12.30 8.32 2.33
N LYS A 4 12.91 9.33 2.96
CA LYS A 4 12.39 9.97 4.18
C LYS A 4 11.02 10.63 3.96
N ASP A 5 10.76 11.14 2.76
CA ASP A 5 9.47 11.74 2.43
C ASP A 5 8.35 10.70 2.47
N ILE A 6 8.66 9.45 2.06
CA ILE A 6 7.73 8.31 2.13
C ILE A 6 7.39 7.97 3.57
N ASP A 7 8.37 7.94 4.47
CA ASP A 7 8.12 7.68 5.90
C ASP A 7 7.23 8.77 6.52
N ILE A 8 7.45 10.03 6.15
CA ILE A 8 6.59 11.16 6.58
C ILE A 8 5.16 10.96 6.07
N MET A 9 4.98 10.64 4.77
CA MET A 9 3.66 10.39 4.19
C MET A 9 2.95 9.20 4.84
N ARG A 10 3.68 8.11 5.13
CA ARG A 10 3.15 6.93 5.83
C ARG A 10 2.63 7.29 7.21
N ARG A 11 3.43 8.01 8.02
CA ARG A 11 3.04 8.43 9.38
C ARG A 11 1.84 9.38 9.36
N ALA A 12 1.80 10.28 8.40
CA ALA A 12 0.67 11.20 8.20
C ALA A 12 -0.56 10.53 7.55
N ARG A 13 -0.49 9.24 7.19
CA ARG A 13 -1.52 8.51 6.43
C ARG A 13 -1.93 9.24 5.14
N ASN A 14 -0.98 9.89 4.47
CA ASN A 14 -1.21 10.57 3.20
C ASN A 14 -1.27 9.55 2.05
N ILE A 15 -2.41 8.89 1.90
CA ILE A 15 -2.58 7.79 0.93
C ILE A 15 -2.42 8.27 -0.50
N ASP A 16 -2.99 9.43 -0.85
CA ASP A 16 -2.91 9.97 -2.20
C ASP A 16 -1.46 10.33 -2.57
N GLY A 17 -0.69 10.85 -1.60
CA GLY A 17 0.74 11.10 -1.76
C GLY A 17 1.53 9.81 -2.00
N LEU A 18 1.26 8.77 -1.21
CA LEU A 18 1.89 7.46 -1.37
C LEU A 18 1.52 6.78 -2.70
N ILE A 19 0.26 6.89 -3.15
CA ILE A 19 -0.17 6.38 -4.46
C ILE A 19 0.56 7.09 -5.59
N ARG A 20 0.75 8.41 -5.50
CA ARG A 20 1.54 9.17 -6.49
C ARG A 20 3.01 8.72 -6.52
N ALA A 21 3.58 8.41 -5.36
CA ALA A 21 4.96 7.94 -5.26
C ALA A 21 5.20 6.56 -5.90
N LEU A 22 4.16 5.75 -6.15
CA LEU A 22 4.27 4.52 -6.93
C LEU A 22 4.66 4.75 -8.40
N ALA A 23 4.64 5.99 -8.88
CA ALA A 23 5.05 6.36 -10.23
C ALA A 23 6.37 7.16 -10.25
N ASP A 24 7.09 7.24 -9.14
CA ASP A 24 8.37 7.94 -9.08
C ASP A 24 9.41 7.26 -10.00
N PRO A 25 10.26 8.02 -10.71
CA PRO A 25 11.29 7.45 -11.58
C PRO A 25 12.27 6.54 -10.84
N ASP A 26 12.50 6.77 -9.54
CA ASP A 26 13.41 5.97 -8.71
C ASP A 26 12.70 4.73 -8.16
N GLU A 27 13.23 3.54 -8.48
CA GLU A 27 12.68 2.26 -8.02
C GLU A 27 12.70 2.10 -6.49
N ILE A 28 13.65 2.73 -5.80
CA ILE A 28 13.74 2.71 -4.34
C ILE A 28 12.53 3.45 -3.75
N ILE A 29 12.15 4.58 -4.36
CA ILE A 29 10.98 5.36 -3.94
C ILE A 29 9.70 4.58 -4.21
N ARG A 30 9.56 3.96 -5.40
CA ARG A 30 8.38 3.15 -5.72
C ARG A 30 8.22 1.97 -4.76
N ARG A 31 9.32 1.26 -4.45
CA ARG A 31 9.34 0.16 -3.48
C ARG A 31 8.90 0.64 -2.10
N ALA A 32 9.54 1.71 -1.59
CA ALA A 32 9.21 2.26 -0.28
C ALA A 32 7.74 2.71 -0.19
N ALA A 33 7.21 3.31 -1.26
CA ALA A 33 5.81 3.71 -1.33
C ALA A 33 4.86 2.50 -1.28
N ALA A 34 5.18 1.41 -1.99
CA ALA A 34 4.40 0.17 -1.92
C ALA A 34 4.39 -0.43 -0.50
N GLU A 35 5.56 -0.53 0.13
CA GLU A 35 5.68 -1.01 1.53
C GLU A 35 4.91 -0.12 2.51
N ALA A 36 4.98 1.20 2.35
CA ALA A 36 4.25 2.15 3.17
C ALA A 36 2.72 1.99 3.03
N LEU A 37 2.21 1.87 1.80
CA LEU A 37 0.79 1.60 1.55
C LEU A 37 0.34 0.27 2.17
N GLY A 38 1.18 -0.76 2.01
CA GLY A 38 1.01 -2.06 2.64
C GLY A 38 0.92 -1.95 4.16
N SER A 39 1.74 -1.13 4.80
CA SER A 39 1.73 -0.87 6.25
C SER A 39 0.49 -0.09 6.70
N VAL A 40 0.04 0.90 5.93
CA VAL A 40 -1.14 1.72 6.30
C VAL A 40 -2.44 0.93 6.16
N GLY A 41 -2.55 0.02 5.19
CA GLY A 41 -3.69 -0.87 5.04
C GLY A 41 -5.00 -0.17 4.64
N ASP A 42 -4.91 0.92 3.88
CA ASP A 42 -6.07 1.64 3.36
C ASP A 42 -6.55 0.99 2.05
N GLU A 43 -7.86 0.79 1.90
CA GLU A 43 -8.44 0.10 0.74
C GLU A 43 -8.18 0.80 -0.59
N ARG A 44 -7.98 2.13 -0.57
CA ARG A 44 -7.64 2.91 -1.77
C ARG A 44 -6.32 2.48 -2.40
N ALA A 45 -5.47 1.77 -1.65
CA ALA A 45 -4.21 1.24 -2.16
C ALA A 45 -4.36 -0.04 -2.99
N MET A 46 -5.49 -0.74 -2.92
CA MET A 46 -5.68 -2.06 -3.54
C MET A 46 -5.44 -2.03 -5.06
N GLU A 47 -6.18 -1.20 -5.79
CA GLU A 47 -6.06 -1.14 -7.25
C GLU A 47 -4.67 -0.65 -7.72
N PRO A 48 -4.08 0.44 -7.16
CA PRO A 48 -2.74 0.86 -7.53
C PRO A 48 -1.67 -0.21 -7.30
N LEU A 49 -1.73 -0.92 -6.16
CA LEU A 49 -0.79 -2.00 -5.85
C LEU A 49 -1.00 -3.20 -6.77
N GLU A 50 -2.25 -3.55 -7.08
CA GLU A 50 -2.55 -4.66 -8.00
C GLU A 50 -1.96 -4.41 -9.38
N ARG A 51 -2.12 -3.19 -9.91
CA ARG A 51 -1.53 -2.81 -11.19
C ARG A 51 0.00 -2.88 -11.14
N LEU A 52 0.61 -2.29 -10.10
CA LEU A 52 2.06 -2.19 -9.98
C LEU A 52 2.76 -3.56 -9.96
N LYS A 53 2.13 -4.58 -9.35
CA LYS A 53 2.60 -5.97 -9.34
C LYS A 53 2.89 -6.54 -10.73
N PHE A 54 2.21 -6.06 -11.76
CA PHE A 54 2.35 -6.59 -13.13
C PHE A 54 3.02 -5.60 -14.08
N THR A 55 3.01 -4.31 -13.76
CA THR A 55 3.47 -3.26 -14.70
C THR A 55 4.84 -2.67 -14.37
N ASP A 56 5.34 -2.82 -13.14
CA ASP A 56 6.64 -2.24 -12.80
C ASP A 56 7.79 -2.99 -13.48
N ALA A 57 8.80 -2.26 -13.96
CA ALA A 57 9.98 -2.84 -14.58
C ALA A 57 10.87 -3.58 -13.56
N ASP A 58 10.93 -3.09 -12.33
CA ASP A 58 11.79 -3.63 -11.28
C ASP A 58 11.11 -4.81 -10.54
N ALA A 59 11.84 -5.90 -10.37
CA ALA A 59 11.31 -7.12 -9.76
C ALA A 59 11.06 -6.98 -8.25
N GLU A 60 11.87 -6.18 -7.55
CA GLU A 60 11.69 -5.91 -6.12
C GLU A 60 10.47 -5.02 -5.90
N VAL A 61 10.24 -4.03 -6.76
CA VAL A 61 9.02 -3.22 -6.71
C VAL A 61 7.77 -4.08 -6.93
N ARG A 62 7.77 -4.99 -7.92
CA ARG A 62 6.64 -5.92 -8.12
C ARG A 62 6.40 -6.83 -6.91
N ARG A 63 7.47 -7.34 -6.29
CA ARG A 63 7.38 -8.16 -5.06
C ARG A 63 6.80 -7.37 -3.90
N ALA A 64 7.30 -6.15 -3.66
CA ALA A 64 6.80 -5.27 -2.61
C ALA A 64 5.32 -4.94 -2.82
N ALA A 65 4.91 -4.64 -4.06
CA ALA A 65 3.51 -4.41 -4.40
C ALA A 65 2.62 -5.63 -4.10
N SER A 66 3.12 -6.84 -4.37
CA SER A 66 2.38 -8.09 -4.10
C SER A 66 2.18 -8.32 -2.62
N LEU A 67 3.23 -8.11 -1.82
CA LEU A 67 3.16 -8.24 -0.37
C LEU A 67 2.22 -7.19 0.22
N ALA A 68 2.37 -5.93 -0.19
CA ALA A 68 1.54 -4.83 0.28
C ALA A 68 0.06 -5.04 -0.02
N HIS A 69 -0.28 -5.52 -1.24
CA HIS A 69 -1.65 -5.84 -1.61
C HIS A 69 -2.25 -6.92 -0.69
N ALA A 70 -1.49 -7.99 -0.40
CA ALA A 70 -1.94 -9.03 0.51
C ALA A 70 -2.14 -8.52 1.96
N GLN A 71 -1.25 -7.64 2.44
CA GLN A 71 -1.39 -7.01 3.76
C GLN A 71 -2.64 -6.14 3.86
N VAL A 72 -2.91 -5.33 2.84
CA VAL A 72 -4.11 -4.48 2.79
C VAL A 72 -5.36 -5.37 2.79
N ALA A 73 -5.40 -6.40 1.94
CA ALA A 73 -6.52 -7.33 1.88
C ALA A 73 -6.79 -8.03 3.24
N GLY A 74 -5.73 -8.50 3.91
CA GLY A 74 -5.83 -9.12 5.23
C GLY A 74 -6.43 -8.19 6.29
N ARG A 75 -5.96 -6.94 6.36
CA ARG A 75 -6.50 -5.96 7.33
C ARG A 75 -7.94 -5.56 7.04
N LEU A 76 -8.36 -5.57 5.77
CA LEU A 76 -9.75 -5.31 5.42
C LEU A 76 -10.66 -6.48 5.78
N ALA A 77 -10.17 -7.71 5.69
CA ALA A 77 -10.91 -8.89 6.17
C ALA A 77 -11.11 -8.83 7.70
N GLU A 78 -10.04 -8.52 8.45
CA GLU A 78 -10.11 -8.38 9.92
C GLU A 78 -11.15 -7.34 10.37
N LYS A 79 -11.26 -6.20 9.66
CA LYS A 79 -12.27 -5.17 9.99
C LYS A 79 -13.70 -5.66 9.79
N LYS A 80 -13.95 -6.42 8.72
CA LYS A 80 -15.28 -6.96 8.40
C LYS A 80 -15.73 -7.98 9.44
N ASP A 81 -14.80 -8.77 9.97
CA ASP A 81 -15.09 -9.75 11.01
C ASP A 81 -15.51 -9.08 12.32
N VAL A 82 -14.91 -7.93 12.68
CA VAL A 82 -15.27 -7.17 13.90
C VAL A 82 -16.61 -6.43 13.76
N GLU A 83 -16.93 -5.92 12.58
CA GLU A 83 -18.22 -5.25 12.31
C GLU A 83 -19.40 -6.26 12.28
N GLY A 84 -19.16 -7.48 11.79
CA GLY A 84 -20.15 -8.56 11.80
C GLY A 84 -20.54 -9.04 13.20
N MET A 85 -19.69 -8.86 14.21
CA MET A 85 -19.97 -9.21 15.60
C MET A 85 -20.91 -8.23 16.31
N HIS A 86 -21.12 -7.02 15.77
CA HIS A 86 -21.99 -6.00 16.39
C HIS A 86 -23.45 -6.03 15.89
N LEU A 87 -23.77 -6.85 14.88
CA LEU A 87 -25.11 -6.91 14.27
C LEU A 87 -25.97 -8.10 14.76
N SER A 88 -25.55 -8.80 15.81
CA SER A 88 -26.20 -10.02 16.32
C SER A 88 -26.68 -9.93 17.79
N ALA A 89 -26.94 -8.72 18.31
CA ALA A 89 -27.58 -8.50 19.62
C ALA A 89 -29.00 -7.93 19.45
#